data_AF-A0A496QEG8-F1
#
_entry.id   AF-A0A496QEG8-F1
#
_cell.length_a   1.000
_cell.length_b   1.000
_cell.length_c   1.000
_cell.angle_alpha   90.00
_cell.angle_beta   90.00
_cell.angle_gamma   90.00
#
_symmetry.space_group_name_H-M   'P 1'
#
loop_
_entity.id
_entity.type
_entity.pdbx_description
1 polymer ?
#
loop_
_entity_poly.entity_id
_entity_poly.type
_entity_poly.pdbx_seq_one_letter_code
_entity_poly.pdbx_strand_id
1 'polypeptide(L)'
;THEVVEFKGVKTHLGWRVPDFFGSSGDIIDRVAYGHTGFTGTSIWVEPKSGLRVIFLSNRTRLKRRSTIPMMQSIRRRLHNVIFQASTSR
;
A
#
# COMPACT_ATOMS: atom_id res chain seq x y z
N THR A 1 -14.89 -3.05 -0.46
CA THR A 1 -15.83 -2.48 0.53
C THR A 1 -15.02 -1.61 1.47
N HIS A 2 -15.48 -0.41 1.82
CA HIS A 2 -14.76 0.52 2.71
C HIS A 2 -14.91 0.15 4.20
N GLU A 3 -15.68 -0.89 4.49
CA GLU A 3 -15.92 -1.37 5.84
C GLU A 3 -14.63 -1.92 6.44
N VAL A 4 -14.24 -1.37 7.58
CA VAL A 4 -13.15 -1.89 8.40
C VAL A 4 -13.73 -2.97 9.29
N VAL A 5 -13.20 -4.17 9.16
CA VAL A 5 -13.54 -5.33 9.99
C VAL A 5 -12.40 -5.58 10.96
N GLU A 6 -12.71 -5.82 12.22
CA GLU A 6 -11.73 -6.25 13.21
C GLU A 6 -11.85 -7.75 13.43
N PHE A 7 -10.75 -8.48 13.22
CA PHE A 7 -10.69 -9.92 13.45
C PHE A 7 -9.47 -10.24 14.30
N LYS A 8 -9.70 -10.80 15.50
CA LYS A 8 -8.64 -11.14 16.48
C LYS A 8 -7.70 -9.96 16.79
N GLY A 9 -8.23 -8.75 16.91
CA GLY A 9 -7.47 -7.53 17.19
C GLY A 9 -6.73 -6.93 15.98
N VAL A 10 -6.90 -7.49 14.78
CA VAL A 10 -6.33 -6.95 13.54
C VAL A 10 -7.43 -6.25 12.75
N LYS A 11 -7.21 -4.97 12.45
CA LYS A 11 -8.08 -4.20 11.55
C LYS A 11 -7.73 -4.51 10.10
N THR A 12 -8.72 -4.95 9.34
CA THR A 12 -8.61 -5.29 7.93
C THR A 12 -9.82 -4.76 7.17
N HIS A 13 -9.77 -4.82 5.85
CA HIS A 13 -10.94 -4.68 4.99
C HIS A 13 -11.27 -6.05 4.38
N LEU A 14 -12.49 -6.25 3.88
CA LEU A 14 -12.86 -7.52 3.24
C LEU A 14 -12.06 -7.70 1.94
N GLY A 15 -11.07 -8.61 1.96
CA GLY A 15 -10.16 -8.86 0.84
C GLY A 15 -9.06 -7.82 0.65
N TRP A 16 -8.96 -6.83 1.54
CA TRP A 16 -7.98 -5.75 1.47
C TRP A 16 -7.32 -5.51 2.82
N ARG A 17 -6.16 -4.86 2.81
CA ARG A 17 -5.45 -4.45 4.02
C ARG A 17 -5.74 -3.00 4.36
N VAL A 18 -5.70 -2.71 5.65
CA VAL A 18 -5.66 -1.35 6.22
C VAL A 18 -4.20 -0.85 6.19
N PRO A 19 -3.94 0.47 6.04
CA PRO A 19 -2.60 1.03 6.12
C PRO A 19 -1.91 0.69 7.44
N ASP A 20 -0.67 0.22 7.32
CA ASP A 20 0.23 -0.12 8.41
C ASP A 20 1.37 0.90 8.54
N PHE A 21 1.86 1.10 9.76
CA PHE A 21 3.00 1.98 9.99
C PHE A 21 4.27 1.39 9.36
N PHE A 22 5.03 2.21 8.63
CA PHE A 22 6.15 1.77 7.79
C PHE A 22 5.78 0.75 6.69
N GLY A 23 4.51 0.74 6.33
CA GLY A 23 3.90 -0.16 5.38
C GLY A 23 4.14 0.15 3.91
N SER A 24 3.55 -0.69 3.06
CA SER A 24 3.56 -0.47 1.61
C SER A 24 2.67 0.67 1.13
N SER A 25 1.72 1.11 1.97
CA SER A 25 0.81 2.23 1.72
C SER A 25 1.51 3.59 1.73
N GLY A 26 2.73 3.66 2.26
CA GLY A 26 3.25 4.93 2.74
C GLY A 26 2.78 5.22 4.16
N ASP A 27 3.29 6.31 4.71
CA ASP A 27 3.18 6.70 6.11
C ASP A 27 2.14 7.81 6.35
N ILE A 28 1.57 8.38 5.28
CA ILE A 28 0.75 9.61 5.32
C ILE A 28 -0.72 9.41 4.95
N ILE A 29 -1.08 8.23 4.47
CA ILE A 29 -2.42 7.97 3.91
C ILE A 29 -3.41 7.69 5.04
N ASP A 30 -4.66 8.12 4.87
CA ASP A 30 -5.68 7.94 5.91
C ASP A 30 -5.99 6.47 6.17
N ARG A 31 -6.33 6.13 7.42
CA ARG A 31 -6.69 4.75 7.84
C ARG A 31 -7.91 4.18 7.13
N VAL A 32 -8.76 5.02 6.51
CA VAL A 32 -9.88 4.55 5.68
C VAL A 32 -9.44 4.04 4.30
N ALA A 33 -8.19 4.27 3.92
CA ALA A 33 -7.64 3.72 2.69
C ALA A 33 -7.54 2.20 2.75
N TYR A 34 -7.49 1.57 1.59
CA TYR A 34 -7.43 0.12 1.48
C TYR A 34 -6.57 -0.30 0.31
N GLY A 35 -5.89 -1.43 0.46
CA GLY A 35 -4.94 -1.87 -0.56
C GLY A 35 -4.37 -3.27 -0.32
N HIS A 36 -3.52 -3.70 -1.24
CA HIS A 36 -2.85 -4.98 -1.16
C HIS A 36 -1.54 -4.95 -1.92
N THR A 37 -0.61 -5.82 -1.52
CA THR A 37 0.62 -6.09 -2.27
C THR A 37 0.59 -7.45 -2.93
N GLY A 38 1.13 -7.58 -4.14
CA GLY A 38 1.31 -8.86 -4.79
C GLY A 38 2.71 -9.45 -4.62
N PHE A 39 2.78 -10.76 -4.75
CA PHE A 39 4.00 -11.56 -4.57
C PHE A 39 5.18 -11.11 -5.44
N THR A 40 4.89 -10.73 -6.68
CA THR A 40 5.87 -10.30 -7.70
C THR A 40 6.39 -8.89 -7.47
N GLY A 41 5.90 -8.17 -6.45
CA GLY A 41 6.30 -6.79 -6.15
C GLY A 41 5.25 -5.75 -6.54
N THR A 42 4.06 -6.18 -6.97
CA THR A 42 2.97 -5.25 -7.24
C THR A 42 2.40 -4.66 -5.94
N SER A 43 1.71 -3.53 -6.07
CA SER A 43 0.89 -2.95 -5.02
C SER A 43 -0.24 -2.12 -5.58
N ILE A 44 -1.34 -2.09 -4.85
CA ILE A 44 -2.49 -1.24 -5.12
C ILE A 44 -2.93 -0.60 -3.80
N TRP A 45 -3.16 0.71 -3.82
CA TRP A 45 -3.73 1.46 -2.70
C TRP A 45 -4.73 2.49 -3.20
N VAL A 46 -5.87 2.56 -2.52
CA VAL A 46 -6.97 3.48 -2.81
C VAL A 46 -7.20 4.34 -1.58
N GLU A 47 -7.09 5.66 -1.75
CA GLU A 47 -7.42 6.64 -0.71
C GLU A 47 -8.76 7.30 -1.07
N PRO A 48 -9.88 6.89 -0.44
CA PRO A 48 -11.20 7.33 -0.86
C PRO A 48 -11.44 8.82 -0.58
N LYS A 49 -10.74 9.41 0.41
CA LYS A 49 -10.89 10.83 0.76
C LYS A 49 -10.37 11.77 -0.33
N SER A 50 -9.21 11.46 -0.91
CA SER A 50 -8.64 12.22 -2.04
C SER A 50 -9.15 11.75 -3.40
N GLY A 51 -9.80 10.58 -3.45
CA GLY A 51 -10.21 9.92 -4.70
C GLY A 51 -9.04 9.27 -5.45
N LEU A 52 -7.81 9.34 -4.92
CA LEU A 52 -6.60 8.87 -5.59
C LEU A 52 -6.45 7.36 -5.49
N ARG A 53 -5.98 6.76 -6.59
CA ARG A 53 -5.76 5.31 -6.72
C ARG A 53 -4.40 5.09 -7.34
N VAL A 54 -3.56 4.34 -6.65
CA VAL A 54 -2.19 4.06 -7.09
C VAL A 54 -2.06 2.57 -7.36
N ILE A 55 -1.68 2.22 -8.58
CA ILE A 55 -1.37 0.85 -9.00
C ILE A 55 0.08 0.81 -9.45
N PHE A 56 0.89 0.03 -8.77
CA PHE A 56 2.28 -0.21 -9.11
C PHE A 56 2.46 -1.65 -9.57
N LEU A 57 2.85 -1.81 -10.84
CA LEU A 57 3.09 -3.10 -11.47
C LEU A 57 4.59 -3.33 -11.62
N SER A 58 5.13 -4.34 -10.95
CA SER A 58 6.54 -4.68 -11.01
C SER A 58 6.77 -6.18 -10.93
N ASN A 59 7.98 -6.61 -11.32
CA ASN A 59 8.41 -7.99 -11.23
C ASN A 59 9.81 -8.09 -10.60
N ARG A 60 9.86 -8.17 -9.27
CA ARG A 60 11.10 -8.34 -8.49
C ARG A 60 11.64 -9.77 -8.47
N THR A 61 10.90 -10.74 -9.03
CA THR A 61 11.28 -12.16 -9.00
C THR A 61 12.30 -12.55 -10.07
N ARG A 62 12.46 -11.72 -11.11
CA ARG A 62 13.37 -11.98 -12.25
C ARG A 62 14.87 -11.92 -11.90
N LEU A 63 15.28 -11.22 -10.83
CA LEU A 63 16.69 -10.96 -10.54
C LEU A 63 17.25 -11.78 -9.37
N LYS A 64 16.68 -11.68 -8.16
CA LYS A 64 17.06 -12.47 -6.97
C LYS A 64 15.90 -12.51 -5.96
N ARG A 65 15.22 -13.65 -5.82
CA ARG A 65 13.91 -13.79 -5.13
C ARG A 65 13.90 -13.51 -3.61
N ARG A 66 15.02 -13.38 -2.91
CA ARG A 66 14.99 -12.98 -1.48
C ARG A 66 15.67 -11.64 -1.23
N SER A 67 16.81 -11.39 -1.87
CA SER A 67 17.59 -10.17 -1.64
C SER A 67 16.88 -8.89 -2.10
N THR A 68 15.90 -8.99 -3.01
CA THR A 68 15.14 -7.81 -3.49
C THR A 68 13.95 -7.45 -2.61
N ILE A 69 13.60 -8.24 -1.59
CA ILE A 69 12.42 -7.99 -0.73
C ILE A 69 12.55 -6.65 0.02
N PRO A 70 13.68 -6.33 0.70
CA PRO A 70 13.80 -5.06 1.43
C PRO A 70 13.73 -3.85 0.49
N MET A 71 14.39 -3.94 -0.68
CA MET A 71 14.34 -2.89 -1.69
C MET A 71 12.91 -2.69 -2.22
N MET A 72 12.17 -3.79 -2.43
CA MET A 72 10.78 -3.73 -2.88
C MET A 72 9.82 -3.17 -1.81
N GLN A 73 10.08 -3.41 -0.52
CA GLN A 73 9.34 -2.74 0.56
C GLN A 73 9.63 -1.23 0.55
N SER A 74 10.90 -0.84 0.44
CA SER A 74 11.33 0.56 0.40
C SER A 74 10.72 1.34 -0.77
N ILE A 75 10.79 0.79 -2.00
CA ILE A 75 10.28 1.48 -3.18
C ILE A 75 8.75 1.65 -3.14
N ARG A 76 8.00 0.66 -2.65
CA ARG A 76 6.54 0.77 -2.50
C ARG A 76 6.18 1.88 -1.52
N ARG A 77 6.80 1.90 -0.34
CA ARG A 77 6.55 2.96 0.65
C ARG A 77 6.87 4.35 0.09
N ARG A 78 8.05 4.52 -0.51
CA ARG A 78 8.48 5.80 -1.09
C ARG A 78 7.56 6.26 -2.21
N LEU A 79 7.17 5.35 -3.10
CA LEU A 79 6.28 5.66 -4.23
C LEU A 79 4.92 6.17 -3.74
N HIS A 80 4.30 5.49 -2.78
CA HIS A 80 3.00 5.92 -2.27
C HIS A 80 3.09 7.21 -1.45
N ASN A 81 4.15 7.40 -0.64
CA ASN A 81 4.39 8.68 0.03
C ASN A 81 4.46 9.84 -0.96
N VAL A 82 5.27 9.73 -2.02
CA VAL A 82 5.44 10.80 -3.00
C VAL A 82 4.10 11.14 -3.68
N ILE A 83 3.34 10.12 -4.07
CA ILE A 83 2.09 10.31 -4.81
C ILE A 83 0.98 10.89 -3.91
N PHE A 84 0.77 10.34 -2.71
CA PHE A 84 -0.27 10.82 -1.81
C PHE A 84 0.08 12.18 -1.19
N GLN A 85 1.37 12.49 -0.98
CA GLN A 85 1.77 13.80 -0.49
C GLN A 85 1.43 14.90 -1.50
N ALA A 86 1.64 14.62 -2.79
CA ALA A 86 1.29 15.56 -3.86
C ALA A 86 -0.22 15.83 -3.98
N SER A 87 -1.08 14.93 -3.49
CA SER A 87 -2.53 15.15 -3.45
C SER A 87 -3.01 15.90 -2.22
N THR A 88 -2.28 15.86 -1.09
CA THR A 88 -2.68 16.53 0.16
C THR A 88 -2.40 18.04 0.15
N SER A 89 -1.55 18.54 -0.75
CA SER A 89 -1.19 19.97 -0.85
C SER A 89 -2.07 20.77 -1.83
N ARG A 90 -3.30 20.34 -2.08
CA ARG A 90 -4.30 21.06 -2.88
C ARG A 90 -5.53 21.35 -2.03
#